data_AF-A0A9D5V3P3-F1
#
_entry.id   AF-A0A9D5V3P3-F1
#
_cell.length_a   1.000
_cell.length_b   1.000
_cell.length_c   1.000
_cell.angle_alpha   90.00
_cell.angle_beta   90.00
_cell.angle_gamma   90.00
#
_symmetry.space_group_name_H-M   'P 1'
#
loop_
_entity.id
_entity.type
_entity.pdbx_description
1 polymer ?
#
loop_
_entity_poly.entity_id
_entity_poly.type
_entity_poly.pdbx_seq_one_letter_code
_entity_poly.pdbx_strand_id
1 'polypeptide(L)'
;MITLRTIRRYWALTFLGLFFFLLVVADFRGLKGYAVSLFLEMDPLTALAGLLTSGTLYRGLAWSLVVVIPTLFFGRFFCSWVCPLGILNQIVGRSLNRRRPGEEYRLNRYRPLFRTKYYILAALLVLAAGGTLQTGLLDPLALLTRSVAVSLFPALDFAGLRLYLHHPVFQGGILIALLLLAILWANRLFPRFWCRVLCPLGALLGLLSWRALFRIRRDVDRCSGCGRCLTSCQGGCDPDGELRVSECHLCMNCLEECPEGALHFGLPGSRSSVHQPWDINRRRLVESGVAALAGYPLWKSSLSAESRPAPSVIRPPGSLPESAFLARCLKCGACMRVCPTQVLQPAMLESGLEGLWTPILVYRLGYCEHHCVLCGQVCPTGAIRRIGVGEKIGIKPKEKPIRLGTAFFDRGRCLPWSMQTPCIVCEEMCPTSPKAIWYETVTRKHREGGEVTLKRPFVEPDRCIGCGICENKCPVPDLAAIRVTSVGESRSETNRMILKNG
;
A
#
# COMPACT_ATOMS: atom_id res chain seq x y z
N MET A 1 -32.11 14.08 22.02
CA MET A 1 -32.45 13.48 20.71
C MET A 1 -31.17 13.14 19.96
N ILE A 2 -31.02 11.91 19.48
CA ILE A 2 -29.84 11.48 18.71
C ILE A 2 -29.97 12.06 17.29
N THR A 3 -29.05 12.94 16.88
CA THR A 3 -29.06 13.53 15.53
C THR A 3 -28.31 12.65 14.51
N LEU A 4 -28.64 12.75 13.22
CA LEU A 4 -27.98 12.00 12.13
C LEU A 4 -26.47 12.25 12.10
N ARG A 5 -26.05 13.48 12.38
CA ARG A 5 -24.65 13.89 12.50
C ARG A 5 -23.94 13.17 13.64
N THR A 6 -24.65 12.93 14.74
CA THR A 6 -24.12 12.21 15.91
C THR A 6 -23.94 10.74 15.58
N ILE A 7 -24.95 10.10 14.98
CA ILE A 7 -24.87 8.71 14.49
C ILE A 7 -23.68 8.56 13.54
N ARG A 8 -23.57 9.42 12.52
CA ARG A 8 -22.46 9.38 11.56
C ARG A 8 -21.10 9.50 12.25
N ARG A 9 -20.96 10.40 13.23
CA ARG A 9 -19.70 10.59 13.96
C ARG A 9 -19.31 9.33 14.74
N TYR A 10 -20.25 8.70 15.43
CA TYR A 10 -20.01 7.43 16.12
C TYR A 10 -19.55 6.36 15.13
N TRP A 11 -20.30 6.14 14.04
CA TRP A 11 -19.93 5.17 12.99
C TRP A 11 -18.54 5.43 12.39
N ALA A 12 -18.23 6.68 12.07
CA ALA A 12 -16.92 7.06 11.54
C ALA A 12 -15.79 6.76 12.54
N LEU A 13 -15.97 7.11 13.82
CA LEU A 13 -14.96 6.83 14.84
C LEU A 13 -14.80 5.33 15.08
N THR A 14 -15.89 4.55 15.04
CA THR A 14 -15.86 3.09 15.12
C THR A 14 -15.06 2.48 13.98
N PHE A 15 -15.31 2.88 12.72
CA PHE A 15 -14.55 2.36 11.57
C PHE A 15 -13.08 2.80 11.57
N LEU A 16 -12.79 4.03 12.02
CA LEU A 16 -11.41 4.49 12.20
C LEU A 16 -10.70 3.66 13.27
N GLY A 17 -11.35 3.42 14.41
CA GLY A 17 -10.84 2.56 15.48
C GLY A 17 -10.63 1.13 15.00
N LEU A 18 -11.59 0.56 14.26
CA LEU A 18 -11.50 -0.77 13.66
C LEU A 18 -10.31 -0.88 12.70
N PHE A 19 -10.08 0.14 11.87
CA PHE A 19 -8.94 0.18 10.96
C PHE A 19 -7.60 0.09 11.70
N PHE A 20 -7.40 0.94 12.73
CA PHE A 20 -6.18 0.89 13.53
C PHE A 20 -6.07 -0.40 14.35
N PHE A 21 -7.17 -0.90 14.90
CA PHE A 21 -7.21 -2.18 15.60
C PHE A 21 -6.76 -3.33 14.69
N LEU A 22 -7.31 -3.44 13.48
CA LEU A 22 -6.90 -4.46 12.52
C LEU A 22 -5.43 -4.33 12.12
N LEU A 23 -4.90 -3.11 11.99
CA LEU A 23 -3.46 -2.91 11.72
C LEU A 23 -2.56 -3.27 12.91
N VAL A 24 -3.00 -3.01 14.15
CA VAL A 24 -2.27 -3.43 15.35
C VAL A 24 -2.27 -4.95 15.44
N VAL A 25 -3.42 -5.60 15.20
CA VAL A 25 -3.57 -7.06 15.20
C VAL A 25 -2.91 -7.73 14.00
N ALA A 26 -2.64 -7.00 12.91
CA ALA A 26 -1.82 -7.44 11.77
C ALA A 26 -0.33 -7.61 12.12
N ASP A 27 -0.04 -8.07 13.34
CA ASP A 27 1.28 -8.48 13.81
C ASP A 27 1.44 -10.00 13.70
N PHE A 28 2.69 -10.46 13.73
CA PHE A 28 3.01 -11.89 13.79
C PHE A 28 2.27 -12.61 14.93
N ARG A 29 2.17 -11.96 16.10
CA ARG A 29 1.50 -12.50 17.30
C ARG A 29 -0.02 -12.54 17.19
N GLY A 30 -0.60 -11.73 16.30
CA GLY A 30 -2.02 -11.38 16.28
C GLY A 30 -2.81 -11.98 15.12
N LEU A 31 -2.17 -12.57 14.10
CA LEU A 31 -2.86 -13.22 12.97
C LEU A 31 -3.55 -14.53 13.41
N LYS A 32 -4.66 -14.40 14.15
CA LYS A 32 -5.54 -15.48 14.58
C LYS A 32 -6.76 -15.61 13.65
N GLY A 33 -6.55 -15.51 12.34
CA GLY A 33 -7.62 -15.57 11.34
C GLY A 33 -8.39 -14.26 11.11
N TYR A 34 -7.94 -13.13 11.68
CA TYR A 34 -8.54 -11.82 11.42
C TYR A 34 -8.40 -11.39 9.96
N ALA A 35 -9.47 -10.81 9.40
CA ALA A 35 -9.51 -10.27 8.04
C ALA A 35 -8.77 -8.92 7.93
N VAL A 36 -7.46 -8.92 8.17
CA VAL A 36 -6.63 -7.69 8.19
C VAL A 36 -6.53 -7.00 6.83
N SER A 37 -6.77 -7.73 5.74
CA SER A 37 -6.85 -7.18 4.37
C SER A 37 -8.22 -6.61 4.02
N LEU A 38 -9.23 -6.76 4.89
CA LEU A 38 -10.63 -6.43 4.59
C LEU A 38 -10.76 -5.03 3.97
N PHE A 39 -10.26 -4.00 4.65
CA PHE A 39 -10.35 -2.61 4.15
C PHE A 39 -9.79 -2.42 2.74
N LEU A 40 -8.68 -3.08 2.42
CA LEU A 40 -8.03 -3.02 1.11
C LEU A 40 -8.79 -3.84 0.05
N GLU A 41 -9.44 -4.93 0.45
CA GLU A 41 -10.26 -5.77 -0.43
C GLU A 41 -11.60 -5.11 -0.80
N MET A 42 -12.14 -4.22 0.05
CA MET A 42 -13.34 -3.42 -0.26
C MET A 42 -13.06 -2.21 -1.15
N ASP A 43 -11.81 -1.97 -1.57
CA ASP A 43 -11.46 -0.82 -2.41
C ASP A 43 -11.84 -1.06 -3.89
N PRO A 44 -12.85 -0.34 -4.43
CA PRO A 44 -13.22 -0.48 -5.84
C PRO A 44 -12.18 0.10 -6.81
N LEU A 45 -11.32 1.03 -6.38
CA LEU A 45 -10.26 1.55 -7.24
C LEU A 45 -9.22 0.45 -7.51
N THR A 46 -8.79 -0.24 -6.45
CA THR A 46 -7.95 -1.44 -6.54
C THR A 46 -8.58 -2.51 -7.44
N ALA A 47 -9.86 -2.82 -7.26
CA ALA A 47 -10.54 -3.84 -8.05
C ALA A 47 -10.55 -3.49 -9.55
N LEU A 48 -10.93 -2.26 -9.89
CA LEU A 48 -10.96 -1.78 -11.27
C LEU A 48 -9.55 -1.74 -11.88
N ALA A 49 -8.58 -1.17 -11.17
CA ALA A 49 -7.23 -1.03 -11.67
C ALA A 49 -6.54 -2.39 -11.86
N GLY A 50 -6.74 -3.33 -10.92
CA GLY A 50 -6.23 -4.70 -11.03
C GLY A 50 -6.84 -5.49 -12.19
N LEU A 51 -8.14 -5.26 -12.48
CA LEU A 51 -8.80 -5.82 -13.66
C LEU A 51 -8.20 -5.27 -14.96
N LEU A 52 -7.94 -3.95 -15.01
CA LEU A 52 -7.33 -3.30 -16.18
C LEU A 52 -5.88 -3.75 -16.42
N THR A 53 -5.08 -3.90 -15.37
CA THR A 53 -3.66 -4.28 -15.52
C THR A 53 -3.46 -5.76 -15.84
N SER A 54 -4.25 -6.64 -15.21
CA SER A 54 -3.99 -8.08 -15.24
C SER A 54 -5.04 -8.91 -15.98
N GLY A 55 -6.11 -8.28 -16.48
CA GLY A 55 -7.23 -8.94 -17.15
C GLY A 55 -8.03 -9.89 -16.27
N THR A 56 -7.69 -10.00 -14.97
CA THR A 56 -8.26 -10.96 -14.03
C THR A 56 -8.52 -10.29 -12.69
N LEU A 57 -9.58 -10.69 -12.00
CA LEU A 57 -9.92 -10.15 -10.68
C LEU A 57 -9.62 -11.19 -9.60
N TYR A 58 -8.77 -10.82 -8.63
CA TYR A 58 -8.52 -11.66 -7.47
C TYR A 58 -9.79 -11.81 -6.63
N ARG A 59 -10.10 -13.02 -6.17
CA ARG A 59 -11.36 -13.35 -5.48
C ARG A 59 -11.69 -12.42 -4.31
N GLY A 60 -10.68 -11.99 -3.55
CA GLY A 60 -10.86 -11.05 -2.43
C GLY A 60 -11.43 -9.70 -2.87
N LEU A 61 -11.03 -9.20 -4.05
CA LEU A 61 -11.45 -7.88 -4.55
C LEU A 61 -12.93 -7.82 -4.97
N ALA A 62 -13.62 -8.96 -5.05
CA ALA A 62 -15.08 -8.99 -5.20
C ALA A 62 -15.79 -8.30 -4.01
N TRP A 63 -15.14 -8.21 -2.84
CA TRP A 63 -15.66 -7.44 -1.70
C TRP A 63 -15.85 -5.95 -1.97
N SER A 64 -15.21 -5.39 -2.99
CA SER A 64 -15.46 -4.01 -3.42
C SER A 64 -16.92 -3.73 -3.78
N LEU A 65 -17.70 -4.76 -4.15
CA LEU A 65 -19.14 -4.64 -4.42
C LEU A 65 -19.93 -4.13 -3.21
N VAL A 66 -19.47 -4.39 -1.99
CA VAL A 66 -20.10 -3.85 -0.76
C VAL A 66 -20.01 -2.33 -0.68
N VAL A 67 -19.04 -1.73 -1.37
CA VAL A 67 -18.95 -0.26 -1.51
C VAL A 67 -19.64 0.21 -2.79
N VAL A 68 -19.47 -0.50 -3.92
CA VAL A 68 -20.03 -0.10 -5.21
C VAL A 68 -21.56 -0.10 -5.18
N ILE A 69 -22.18 -1.20 -4.75
CA ILE A 69 -23.65 -1.36 -4.80
C ILE A 69 -24.33 -0.23 -4.00
N PRO A 70 -24.03 0.01 -2.72
CA PRO A 70 -24.70 1.09 -1.99
C PRO A 70 -24.30 2.48 -2.51
N THR A 71 -23.13 2.65 -3.16
CA THR A 71 -22.76 3.91 -3.81
C THR A 71 -23.67 4.24 -4.99
N LEU A 72 -24.11 3.22 -5.74
CA LEU A 72 -25.07 3.39 -6.84
C LEU A 72 -26.47 3.78 -6.33
N PHE A 73 -26.83 3.45 -5.09
CA PHE A 73 -28.15 3.78 -4.54
C PHE A 73 -28.15 5.08 -3.71
N PHE A 74 -27.19 5.26 -2.81
CA PHE A 74 -27.18 6.34 -1.81
C PHE A 74 -26.16 7.45 -2.11
N GLY A 75 -25.31 7.24 -3.12
CA GLY A 75 -24.22 8.14 -3.47
C GLY A 75 -22.93 7.87 -2.70
N ARG A 76 -22.00 8.82 -2.68
CA ARG A 76 -20.64 8.65 -2.13
C ARG A 76 -20.60 8.66 -0.59
N PHE A 77 -21.21 7.67 0.05
CA PHE A 77 -21.27 7.52 1.50
C PHE A 77 -19.91 7.13 2.11
N PHE A 78 -19.14 6.28 1.42
CA PHE A 78 -17.89 5.71 1.94
C PHE A 78 -16.93 6.75 2.52
N CYS A 79 -16.78 7.91 1.86
CA CYS A 79 -15.82 8.95 2.25
C CYS A 79 -16.13 9.68 3.57
N SER A 80 -17.36 9.61 4.10
CA SER A 80 -17.71 10.24 5.39
C SER A 80 -18.08 9.26 6.49
N TRP A 81 -18.35 8.01 6.14
CA TRP A 81 -18.87 6.99 7.06
C TRP A 81 -17.85 5.88 7.36
N VAL A 82 -16.97 5.55 6.41
CA VAL A 82 -16.10 4.36 6.52
C VAL A 82 -14.62 4.67 6.27
N CYS A 83 -14.28 5.51 5.28
CA CYS A 83 -12.91 5.74 4.84
C CYS A 83 -12.03 6.36 5.95
N PRO A 84 -11.00 5.66 6.47
CA PRO A 84 -10.20 6.14 7.59
C PRO A 84 -9.42 7.42 7.25
N LEU A 85 -8.84 7.53 6.04
CA LEU A 85 -8.15 8.75 5.63
C LEU A 85 -9.09 9.94 5.49
N GLY A 86 -10.33 9.73 5.01
CA GLY A 86 -11.35 10.77 4.93
C GLY A 86 -11.79 11.28 6.30
N ILE A 87 -11.88 10.38 7.29
CA ILE A 87 -12.23 10.71 8.67
C ILE A 87 -11.07 11.46 9.35
N LEU A 88 -9.82 11.02 9.16
CA LEU A 88 -8.63 11.74 9.64
C LEU A 88 -8.58 13.17 9.09
N ASN A 89 -8.80 13.34 7.79
CA ASN A 89 -8.86 14.67 7.17
C ASN A 89 -10.00 15.52 7.74
N GLN A 90 -11.13 14.93 8.12
CA GLN A 90 -12.21 15.66 8.79
C GLN A 90 -11.81 16.12 10.19
N ILE A 91 -11.17 15.25 10.97
CA ILE A 91 -10.74 15.55 12.34
C ILE A 91 -9.67 16.65 12.31
N VAL A 92 -8.62 16.46 11.50
CA VAL A 92 -7.52 17.42 11.34
C VAL A 92 -8.02 18.73 10.75
N GLY A 93 -8.87 18.69 9.72
CA GLY A 93 -9.45 19.90 9.13
C GLY A 93 -10.28 20.73 10.13
N ARG A 94 -11.01 20.09 11.04
CA ARG A 94 -11.75 20.78 12.10
C ARG A 94 -10.82 21.36 13.18
N SER A 95 -9.73 20.68 13.49
CA SER A 95 -8.74 21.16 14.47
C SER A 95 -7.92 22.34 13.94
N LEU A 96 -7.53 22.30 12.66
CA LEU A 96 -6.68 23.32 12.04
C LEU A 96 -7.44 24.56 11.51
N ASN A 97 -8.73 24.43 11.18
CA ASN A 97 -9.53 25.54 10.62
C ASN A 97 -10.70 25.94 11.52
N ARG A 98 -10.42 26.33 12.77
CA ARG A 98 -11.41 27.05 13.58
C ARG A 98 -11.46 28.50 13.12
N ARG A 99 -12.40 28.83 12.24
CA ARG A 99 -12.54 30.17 11.63
C ARG A 99 -13.93 30.74 11.87
N ARG A 100 -14.11 32.02 11.55
CA ARG A 100 -15.43 32.68 11.60
C ARG A 100 -16.37 32.06 10.54
N PRO A 101 -17.69 32.00 10.80
CA PRO A 101 -18.66 31.35 9.88
C PRO A 101 -18.63 31.87 8.43
N GLY A 102 -18.38 33.17 8.23
CA GLY A 102 -18.26 33.76 6.88
C GLY A 102 -17.05 33.27 6.09
N GLU A 103 -15.94 32.93 6.76
CA GLU A 103 -14.78 32.31 6.10
C GLU A 103 -15.05 30.85 5.77
N GLU A 104 -15.73 30.11 6.67
CA GLU A 104 -16.11 28.72 6.45
C GLU A 104 -17.02 28.57 5.22
N TYR A 105 -17.97 29.50 5.04
CA TYR A 105 -18.80 29.59 3.84
C TYR A 105 -17.94 29.65 2.55
N ARG A 106 -16.97 30.58 2.49
CA ARG A 106 -16.10 30.77 1.31
C ARG A 106 -15.14 29.60 1.07
N LEU A 107 -14.72 28.90 2.13
CA LEU A 107 -13.83 27.74 2.04
C LEU A 107 -14.54 26.47 1.57
N ASN A 108 -15.84 26.36 1.86
CA ASN A 108 -16.66 25.22 1.47
C ASN A 108 -17.42 25.42 0.17
N ARG A 109 -17.38 26.61 -0.44
CA ARG A 109 -17.85 26.81 -1.81
C ARG A 109 -17.04 25.94 -2.79
N TYR A 110 -17.70 25.43 -3.82
CA TYR A 110 -17.05 24.68 -4.89
C TYR A 110 -15.92 25.50 -5.55
N ARG A 111 -14.84 24.81 -5.93
CA ARG A 111 -13.72 25.39 -6.68
C ARG A 111 -13.37 24.51 -7.88
N PRO A 112 -12.99 25.09 -9.03
CA PRO A 112 -12.55 24.32 -10.20
C PRO A 112 -11.37 23.37 -9.91
N LEU A 113 -10.56 23.66 -8.89
CA LEU A 113 -9.48 22.78 -8.43
C LEU A 113 -9.97 21.40 -7.99
N PHE A 114 -11.23 21.25 -7.55
CA PHE A 114 -11.78 19.95 -7.13
C PHE A 114 -11.91 18.96 -8.30
N ARG A 115 -11.86 19.46 -9.55
CA ARG A 115 -11.86 18.63 -10.76
C ARG A 115 -10.57 17.83 -10.93
N THR A 116 -9.47 18.24 -10.29
CA THR A 116 -8.13 17.64 -10.45
C THR A 116 -8.10 16.14 -10.14
N LYS A 117 -8.85 15.68 -9.13
CA LYS A 117 -8.93 14.25 -8.77
C LYS A 117 -9.44 13.37 -9.93
N TYR A 118 -10.27 13.90 -10.83
CA TYR A 118 -10.77 13.16 -11.99
C TYR A 118 -9.68 13.01 -13.06
N TYR A 119 -8.82 14.02 -13.23
CA TYR A 119 -7.67 13.94 -14.13
C TYR A 119 -6.59 13.01 -13.58
N ILE A 120 -6.36 13.03 -12.26
CA ILE A 120 -5.48 12.07 -11.57
C ILE A 120 -6.01 10.64 -11.78
N LEU A 121 -7.32 10.41 -11.55
CA LEU A 121 -7.93 9.11 -11.79
C LEU A 121 -7.75 8.66 -13.24
N ALA A 122 -8.04 9.53 -14.22
CA ALA A 122 -7.89 9.21 -15.64
C ALA A 122 -6.45 8.82 -15.99
N ALA A 123 -5.46 9.60 -15.55
CA ALA A 123 -4.05 9.30 -15.76
C ALA A 123 -3.65 7.95 -15.16
N LEU A 124 -4.09 7.65 -13.93
CA LEU A 124 -3.79 6.39 -13.26
C LEU A 124 -4.46 5.19 -13.94
N LEU A 125 -5.70 5.33 -14.45
CA LEU A 125 -6.39 4.26 -15.16
C LEU A 125 -5.77 4.00 -16.54
N VAL A 126 -5.28 5.04 -17.21
CA VAL A 126 -4.51 4.91 -18.47
C VAL A 126 -3.21 4.15 -18.24
N LEU A 127 -2.46 4.49 -17.18
CA LEU A 127 -1.28 3.74 -16.77
C LEU A 127 -1.62 2.28 -16.42
N ALA A 128 -2.72 2.06 -15.69
CA ALA A 128 -3.22 0.72 -15.36
C ALA A 128 -3.57 -0.09 -16.62
N ALA A 129 -4.23 0.51 -17.60
CA ALA A 129 -4.53 -0.14 -18.88
C ALA A 129 -3.26 -0.49 -19.69
N GLY A 130 -2.19 0.29 -19.52
CA GLY A 130 -0.85 -0.04 -20.03
C GLY A 130 -0.13 -1.15 -19.26
N GLY A 131 -0.74 -1.72 -18.21
CA GLY A 131 -0.16 -2.80 -17.42
C GLY A 131 0.70 -2.35 -16.23
N THR A 132 0.70 -1.06 -15.87
CA THR A 132 1.43 -0.57 -14.68
C THR A 132 0.48 -0.09 -13.57
N LEU A 133 0.56 -0.74 -12.39
CA LEU A 133 -0.36 -0.46 -11.29
C LEU A 133 0.17 0.65 -10.36
N GLN A 134 -0.04 1.91 -10.76
CA GLN A 134 0.38 3.07 -9.96
C GLN A 134 -0.71 3.65 -9.05
N THR A 135 -1.93 3.10 -9.11
CA THR A 135 -3.07 3.56 -8.29
C THR A 135 -2.79 3.48 -6.79
N GLY A 136 -2.04 2.47 -6.34
CA GLY A 136 -1.68 2.28 -4.94
C GLY A 136 -0.83 3.41 -4.32
N LEU A 137 -0.21 4.27 -5.13
CA LEU A 137 0.53 5.44 -4.63
C LEU A 137 -0.41 6.51 -4.04
N LEU A 138 -1.57 6.70 -4.66
CA LEU A 138 -2.56 7.74 -4.32
C LEU A 138 -3.89 7.16 -3.82
N ASP A 139 -4.03 5.84 -3.75
CA ASP A 139 -5.18 5.22 -3.11
C ASP A 139 -5.19 5.57 -1.61
N PRO A 140 -6.28 6.15 -1.07
CA PRO A 140 -6.34 6.57 0.33
C PRO A 140 -6.13 5.44 1.34
N LEU A 141 -6.51 4.20 1.01
CA LEU A 141 -6.39 3.08 1.92
C LEU A 141 -4.96 2.54 1.89
N ALA A 142 -4.40 2.29 0.71
CA ALA A 142 -3.01 1.83 0.55
C ALA A 142 -2.02 2.86 1.09
N LEU A 143 -2.24 4.16 0.83
CA LEU A 143 -1.41 5.25 1.36
C LEU A 143 -1.43 5.25 2.89
N LEU A 144 -2.61 5.20 3.50
CA LEU A 144 -2.71 5.24 4.96
C LEU A 144 -2.13 3.98 5.61
N THR A 145 -2.45 2.79 5.10
CA THR A 145 -1.89 1.51 5.58
C THR A 145 -0.37 1.55 5.54
N ARG A 146 0.22 1.99 4.43
CA ARG A 146 1.69 2.08 4.28
C ARG A 146 2.30 3.07 5.26
N SER A 147 1.78 4.30 5.32
CA SER A 147 2.31 5.32 6.22
C SER A 147 2.20 4.92 7.68
N VAL A 148 1.14 4.21 8.07
CA VAL A 148 0.99 3.70 9.43
C VAL A 148 1.99 2.59 9.71
N ALA A 149 2.07 1.60 8.82
CA ALA A 149 2.95 0.43 8.97
C ALA A 149 4.44 0.79 8.99
N VAL A 150 4.87 1.65 8.06
CA VAL A 150 6.29 1.89 7.76
C VAL A 150 6.84 3.11 8.49
N SER A 151 5.98 4.00 9.00
CA SER A 151 6.41 5.24 9.65
C SER A 151 5.84 5.41 11.05
N LEU A 152 4.51 5.43 11.20
CA LEU A 152 3.88 5.77 12.49
C LEU A 152 4.11 4.69 13.55
N PHE A 153 3.85 3.43 13.24
CA PHE A 153 4.02 2.33 14.19
C PHE A 153 5.48 2.15 14.62
N PRO A 154 6.47 2.20 13.72
CA PRO A 154 7.87 2.29 14.10
C PRO A 154 8.16 3.41 15.11
N ALA A 155 7.70 4.63 14.83
CA ALA A 155 7.90 5.75 15.74
C ALA A 155 7.26 5.54 17.12
N LEU A 156 6.05 4.96 17.16
CA LEU A 156 5.37 4.61 18.41
C LEU A 156 6.06 3.46 19.16
N ASP A 157 6.66 2.51 18.43
CA ASP A 157 7.43 1.42 19.01
C ASP A 157 8.71 1.93 19.68
N PHE A 158 9.42 2.87 19.03
CA PHE A 158 10.53 3.62 19.63
C PHE A 158 10.09 4.44 20.86
N ALA A 159 8.84 4.91 20.91
CA ALA A 159 8.27 5.60 22.07
C ALA A 159 7.78 4.65 23.19
N GLY A 160 7.92 3.33 23.04
CA GLY A 160 7.67 2.35 24.09
C GLY A 160 6.40 1.50 23.96
N LEU A 161 5.61 1.63 22.88
CA LEU A 161 4.36 0.87 22.71
C LEU A 161 4.52 -0.61 22.33
N ARG A 162 5.75 -1.10 22.09
CA ARG A 162 6.08 -2.52 21.77
C ARG A 162 5.13 -3.18 20.74
N LEU A 163 4.91 -2.49 19.63
CA LEU A 163 4.06 -2.92 18.52
C LEU A 163 4.74 -3.98 17.64
N TYR A 164 6.06 -4.06 17.70
CA TYR A 164 6.88 -5.05 17.00
C TYR A 164 7.67 -5.92 17.98
N LEU A 165 8.22 -7.04 17.48
CA LEU A 165 9.12 -7.91 18.26
C LEU A 165 10.48 -7.26 18.50
N HIS A 166 10.97 -6.52 17.51
CA HIS A 166 12.22 -5.75 17.54
C HIS A 166 11.94 -4.34 17.04
N HIS A 167 12.77 -3.35 17.39
CA HIS A 167 12.59 -1.98 16.92
C HIS A 167 12.75 -1.91 15.39
N PRO A 168 11.66 -1.66 14.64
CA PRO A 168 11.71 -1.64 13.19
C PRO A 168 12.46 -0.41 12.67
N VAL A 169 13.26 -0.63 11.63
CA VAL A 169 13.74 0.45 10.78
C VAL A 169 13.26 0.17 9.37
N PHE A 170 12.62 1.17 8.76
CA PHE A 170 12.20 1.10 7.37
C PHE A 170 12.88 2.15 6.50
N GLN A 171 13.41 1.71 5.36
CA GLN A 171 13.96 2.59 4.34
C GLN A 171 12.87 3.56 3.83
N GLY A 172 13.20 4.83 3.65
CA GLY A 172 12.23 5.84 3.21
C GLY A 172 11.08 6.12 4.19
N GLY A 173 11.07 5.54 5.41
CA GLY A 173 9.99 5.74 6.39
C GLY A 173 9.75 7.21 6.74
N ILE A 174 10.80 8.02 6.83
CA ILE A 174 10.70 9.48 7.07
C ILE A 174 10.00 10.18 5.91
N LEU A 175 10.37 9.88 4.66
CA LEU A 175 9.74 10.47 3.48
C LEU A 175 8.24 10.16 3.44
N ILE A 176 7.88 8.91 3.72
CA ILE A 176 6.47 8.47 3.78
C ILE A 176 5.70 9.17 4.90
N ALA A 177 6.36 9.41 6.05
CA ALA A 177 5.78 10.17 7.17
C ALA A 177 5.52 11.63 6.76
N LEU A 178 6.52 12.29 6.16
CA LEU A 178 6.42 13.67 5.70
C LEU A 178 5.34 13.84 4.65
N LEU A 179 5.16 12.88 3.73
CA LEU A 179 4.08 12.89 2.76
C LEU A 179 2.70 12.81 3.43
N LEU A 180 2.50 11.90 4.39
CA LEU A 180 1.23 11.82 5.13
C LEU A 180 0.98 13.11 5.92
N LEU A 181 2.00 13.61 6.62
CA LEU A 181 1.91 14.86 7.37
C LEU A 181 1.59 16.03 6.44
N ALA A 182 2.21 16.14 5.27
CA ALA A 182 1.91 17.16 4.26
C ALA A 182 0.45 17.08 3.77
N ILE A 183 -0.08 15.87 3.54
CA ILE A 183 -1.48 15.67 3.16
C ILE A 183 -2.43 16.13 4.27
N LEU A 184 -2.17 15.73 5.52
CA LEU A 184 -2.95 16.20 6.67
C LEU A 184 -2.78 17.71 6.86
N TRP A 185 -1.59 18.23 6.57
CA TRP A 185 -1.23 19.63 6.68
C TRP A 185 -1.98 20.50 5.67
N ALA A 186 -2.17 20.01 4.45
CA ALA A 186 -2.89 20.69 3.39
C ALA A 186 -4.36 21.04 3.74
N ASN A 187 -4.92 20.41 4.79
CA ASN A 187 -6.25 20.79 5.31
C ASN A 187 -6.33 22.26 5.72
N ARG A 188 -5.22 22.96 6.02
CA ARG A 188 -5.19 24.42 6.28
C ARG A 188 -5.76 25.26 5.15
N LEU A 189 -5.57 24.80 3.91
CA LEU A 189 -5.99 25.52 2.71
C LEU A 189 -7.50 25.42 2.53
N PHE A 190 -8.04 24.20 2.68
CA PHE A 190 -9.48 23.93 2.72
C PHE A 190 -9.74 22.59 3.43
N PRO A 191 -10.86 22.46 4.15
CA PRO A 191 -11.22 21.22 4.83
C PRO A 191 -11.27 20.04 3.87
N ARG A 192 -10.77 18.88 4.30
CA ARG A 192 -10.71 17.64 3.51
C ARG A 192 -10.01 17.80 2.15
N PHE A 193 -8.88 18.53 2.14
CA PHE A 193 -8.07 18.79 0.95
C PHE A 193 -7.89 17.55 0.07
N TRP A 194 -7.45 16.44 0.67
CA TRP A 194 -7.24 15.18 -0.02
C TRP A 194 -8.48 14.68 -0.77
N CYS A 195 -9.62 14.63 -0.07
CA CYS A 195 -10.87 14.06 -0.59
C CYS A 195 -11.50 14.92 -1.70
N ARG A 196 -11.23 16.23 -1.68
CA ARG A 196 -11.74 17.22 -2.64
C ARG A 196 -10.86 17.35 -3.88
N VAL A 197 -9.53 17.22 -3.75
CA VAL A 197 -8.59 17.57 -4.85
C VAL A 197 -7.75 16.40 -5.37
N LEU A 198 -7.30 15.49 -4.51
CA LEU A 198 -6.29 14.49 -4.90
C LEU A 198 -6.81 13.05 -4.98
N CYS A 199 -7.84 12.70 -4.21
CA CYS A 199 -8.25 11.31 -3.99
C CYS A 199 -8.86 10.64 -5.25
N PRO A 200 -8.18 9.69 -5.91
CA PRO A 200 -8.68 9.02 -7.10
C PRO A 200 -9.85 8.07 -6.77
N LEU A 201 -9.82 7.40 -5.62
CA LEU A 201 -10.95 6.58 -5.15
C LEU A 201 -12.21 7.45 -4.98
N GLY A 202 -12.02 8.66 -4.45
CA GLY A 202 -13.09 9.63 -4.32
C GLY A 202 -13.67 10.09 -5.65
N ALA A 203 -12.82 10.27 -6.66
CA ALA A 203 -13.23 10.58 -8.01
C ALA A 203 -14.04 9.42 -8.63
N LEU A 204 -13.57 8.17 -8.47
CA LEU A 204 -14.24 6.98 -8.98
C LEU A 204 -15.64 6.82 -8.37
N LEU A 205 -15.76 6.91 -7.04
CA LEU A 205 -17.06 6.85 -6.37
C LEU A 205 -17.97 8.02 -6.79
N GLY A 206 -17.40 9.21 -7.04
CA GLY A 206 -18.12 10.35 -7.61
C GLY A 206 -18.70 10.03 -8.99
N LEU A 207 -17.91 9.40 -9.87
CA LEU A 207 -18.34 8.96 -11.20
C LEU A 207 -19.38 7.86 -11.14
N LEU A 208 -19.33 6.95 -10.16
CA LEU A 208 -20.34 5.89 -10.00
C LEU A 208 -21.65 6.45 -9.44
N SER A 209 -21.57 7.42 -8.53
CA SER A 209 -22.73 7.97 -7.81
C SER A 209 -23.55 9.02 -8.58
N TRP A 210 -23.18 9.42 -9.80
CA TRP A 210 -23.83 10.53 -10.50
C TRP A 210 -25.33 10.34 -10.76
N ARG A 211 -25.77 9.08 -10.95
CA ARG A 211 -27.19 8.72 -11.08
C ARG A 211 -27.79 8.12 -9.81
N ALA A 212 -27.17 8.27 -8.64
CA ALA A 212 -27.66 7.66 -7.42
C ALA A 212 -29.14 7.94 -7.16
N LEU A 213 -29.90 6.90 -6.82
CA LEU A 213 -31.36 6.99 -6.69
C LEU A 213 -31.76 7.94 -5.54
N PHE A 214 -31.16 7.72 -4.37
CA PHE A 214 -31.33 8.53 -3.18
C PHE A 214 -30.17 9.51 -3.05
N ARG A 215 -30.51 10.80 -2.96
CA ARG A 215 -29.52 11.87 -2.84
C ARG A 215 -30.11 13.06 -2.09
N ILE A 216 -29.23 13.96 -1.65
CA ILE A 216 -29.64 15.23 -1.06
C ILE A 216 -30.30 16.06 -2.17
N ARG A 217 -31.45 16.66 -1.86
CA ARG A 217 -32.24 17.51 -2.75
C ARG A 217 -32.69 18.75 -1.99
N ARG A 218 -32.78 19.86 -2.73
CA ARG A 218 -33.28 21.13 -2.22
C ARG A 218 -34.65 21.40 -2.80
N ASP A 219 -35.61 21.71 -1.94
CA ASP A 219 -36.87 22.33 -2.31
C ASP A 219 -36.60 23.82 -2.57
N VAL A 220 -36.80 24.24 -3.82
CA VAL A 220 -36.45 25.59 -4.27
C VAL A 220 -37.36 26.65 -3.63
N ASP A 221 -38.62 26.31 -3.36
CA ASP A 221 -39.61 27.26 -2.86
C ASP A 221 -39.46 27.52 -1.36
N ARG A 222 -39.00 26.51 -0.62
CA ARG A 222 -38.73 26.64 0.82
C ARG A 222 -37.36 27.28 1.10
N CYS A 223 -36.48 27.37 0.11
CA CYS A 223 -35.11 27.82 0.34
C CYS A 223 -34.98 29.34 0.28
N SER A 224 -34.69 29.96 1.43
CA SER A 224 -34.43 31.41 1.54
C SER A 224 -33.03 31.85 1.07
N GLY A 225 -32.18 30.94 0.57
CA GLY A 225 -30.84 31.29 0.08
C GLY A 225 -29.84 31.72 1.16
N CYS A 226 -30.08 31.42 2.44
CA CYS A 226 -29.30 31.92 3.58
C CYS A 226 -27.84 31.43 3.67
N GLY A 227 -27.44 30.43 2.87
CA GLY A 227 -26.05 29.94 2.79
C GLY A 227 -25.55 29.13 4.00
N ARG A 228 -26.35 28.92 5.05
CA ARG A 228 -25.92 28.18 6.26
C ARG A 228 -25.51 26.74 5.97
N CYS A 229 -26.16 26.06 5.03
CA CYS A 229 -25.81 24.69 4.66
C CYS A 229 -24.39 24.54 4.08
N LEU A 230 -23.77 25.63 3.60
CA LEU A 230 -22.39 25.64 3.13
C LEU A 230 -21.36 25.68 4.26
N THR A 231 -21.68 26.21 5.44
CA THR A 231 -20.68 26.37 6.52
C THR A 231 -20.18 25.02 7.04
N SER A 232 -21.02 23.97 7.10
CA SER A 232 -20.55 22.59 7.38
C SER A 232 -20.49 21.67 6.17
N CYS A 233 -20.57 22.18 4.94
CA CYS A 233 -20.48 21.35 3.73
C CYS A 233 -19.08 20.76 3.58
N GLN A 234 -18.96 19.45 3.84
CA GLN A 234 -17.66 18.76 3.81
C GLN A 234 -17.21 18.41 2.39
N GLY A 235 -18.13 18.26 1.43
CA GLY A 235 -17.82 17.93 0.04
C GLY A 235 -17.54 19.14 -0.85
N GLY A 236 -17.91 20.34 -0.42
CA GLY A 236 -17.89 21.53 -1.26
C GLY A 236 -18.76 21.41 -2.52
N CYS A 237 -19.97 20.86 -2.34
CA CYS A 237 -20.89 20.51 -3.42
C CYS A 237 -21.98 21.55 -3.68
N ASP A 238 -21.92 22.74 -3.06
CA ASP A 238 -22.90 23.84 -3.19
C ASP A 238 -24.37 23.43 -2.98
N PRO A 239 -24.76 22.98 -1.76
CA PRO A 239 -26.12 22.58 -1.44
C PRO A 239 -27.15 23.73 -1.46
N ASP A 240 -26.72 24.98 -1.42
CA ASP A 240 -27.54 26.20 -1.54
C ASP A 240 -27.90 26.56 -2.99
N GLY A 241 -27.10 26.11 -3.97
CA GLY A 241 -27.26 26.44 -5.39
C GLY A 241 -27.62 25.21 -6.22
N GLU A 242 -26.80 24.96 -7.25
CA GLU A 242 -26.84 23.73 -8.05
C GLU A 242 -25.95 22.66 -7.40
N LEU A 243 -26.59 21.69 -6.75
CA LEU A 243 -25.88 20.64 -6.03
C LEU A 243 -25.05 19.78 -6.99
N ARG A 244 -23.74 19.74 -6.78
CA ARG A 244 -22.81 18.84 -7.50
C ARG A 244 -22.79 17.47 -6.82
N VAL A 245 -23.55 16.54 -7.37
CA VAL A 245 -23.79 15.23 -6.73
C VAL A 245 -22.51 14.40 -6.62
N SER A 246 -21.59 14.48 -7.59
CA SER A 246 -20.31 13.76 -7.57
C SER A 246 -19.33 14.24 -6.49
N GLU A 247 -19.53 15.45 -5.97
CA GLU A 247 -18.74 16.05 -4.89
C GLU A 247 -19.31 15.76 -3.50
N CYS A 248 -20.62 15.48 -3.40
CA CYS A 248 -21.28 15.28 -2.12
C CYS A 248 -20.78 14.00 -1.43
N HIS A 249 -20.17 14.14 -0.25
CA HIS A 249 -19.68 13.01 0.57
C HIS A 249 -20.75 12.38 1.46
N LEU A 250 -22.03 12.67 1.22
CA LEU A 250 -23.18 12.25 2.02
C LEU A 250 -22.96 12.38 3.55
N CYS A 251 -22.43 13.52 3.98
CA CYS A 251 -22.16 13.77 5.40
C CYS A 251 -23.39 14.21 6.21
N MET A 252 -24.48 14.56 5.51
CA MET A 252 -25.78 14.99 6.05
C MET A 252 -25.78 16.23 6.95
N ASN A 253 -24.64 16.90 7.16
CA ASN A 253 -24.56 18.09 8.02
C ASN A 253 -25.52 19.22 7.56
N CYS A 254 -25.69 19.38 6.24
CA CYS A 254 -26.53 20.45 5.68
C CYS A 254 -28.02 20.27 5.97
N LEU A 255 -28.49 19.04 6.24
CA LEU A 255 -29.88 18.78 6.60
C LEU A 255 -30.21 19.37 7.97
N GLU A 256 -29.29 19.23 8.93
CA GLU A 256 -29.47 19.73 10.30
C GLU A 256 -29.25 21.25 10.42
N GLU A 257 -28.46 21.84 9.54
CA GLU A 257 -28.16 23.28 9.56
C GLU A 257 -29.18 24.15 8.82
N CYS A 258 -30.10 23.53 8.06
CA CYS A 258 -31.10 24.25 7.29
C CYS A 258 -32.24 24.72 8.21
N PRO A 259 -32.41 26.04 8.45
CA PRO A 259 -33.48 26.53 9.32
C PRO A 259 -34.88 26.30 8.73
N GLU A 260 -35.00 26.34 7.40
CA GLU A 260 -36.27 26.20 6.68
C GLU A 260 -36.68 24.73 6.41
N GLY A 261 -35.80 23.77 6.76
CA GLY A 261 -36.02 22.36 6.40
C GLY A 261 -36.12 22.11 4.88
N ALA A 262 -35.54 22.99 4.05
CA ALA A 262 -35.62 22.92 2.59
C ALA A 262 -34.77 21.79 1.97
N LEU A 263 -33.83 21.21 2.73
CA LEU A 263 -32.99 20.11 2.26
C LEU A 263 -33.50 18.77 2.81
N HIS A 264 -33.62 17.77 1.95
CA HIS A 264 -34.00 16.40 2.34
C HIS A 264 -33.15 15.36 1.60
N PHE A 265 -33.08 14.14 2.13
CA PHE A 265 -32.44 13.00 1.47
C PHE A 265 -33.52 12.06 0.93
N GLY A 266 -33.59 11.87 -0.39
CA GLY A 266 -34.66 11.07 -0.97
C GLY A 266 -34.75 11.07 -2.50
N LEU A 267 -35.90 10.59 -2.95
CA LEU A 267 -36.33 10.60 -4.36
C LEU A 267 -36.65 12.02 -4.84
N PRO A 268 -36.64 12.28 -6.16
CA PRO A 268 -37.03 13.58 -6.68
C PRO A 268 -38.49 13.89 -6.35
N GLY A 269 -38.72 15.00 -5.65
CA GLY A 269 -40.03 15.65 -5.61
C GLY A 269 -40.24 16.57 -6.80
N SER A 270 -41.48 17.00 -7.03
CA SER A 270 -41.90 17.85 -8.16
C SER A 270 -41.17 19.19 -8.24
N ARG A 271 -40.64 19.71 -7.12
CA ARG A 271 -39.95 21.02 -7.03
C ARG A 271 -38.48 20.92 -6.60
N SER A 272 -37.83 19.80 -6.94
CA SER A 272 -36.42 19.58 -6.60
C SER A 272 -35.49 20.43 -7.44
N SER A 273 -34.43 20.97 -6.83
CA SER A 273 -33.35 21.67 -7.54
C SER A 273 -32.67 20.84 -8.63
N VAL A 274 -32.23 21.49 -9.70
CA VAL A 274 -31.38 20.89 -10.73
C VAL A 274 -30.02 20.52 -10.14
N HIS A 275 -29.52 19.35 -10.51
CA HIS A 275 -28.24 18.84 -10.06
C HIS A 275 -27.24 18.81 -11.20
N GLN A 276 -26.00 19.19 -10.90
CA GLN A 276 -24.89 19.00 -11.83
C GLN A 276 -24.26 17.60 -11.59
N PRO A 277 -24.21 16.73 -12.62
CA PRO A 277 -23.77 15.34 -12.45
C PRO A 277 -22.26 15.24 -12.19
N TRP A 278 -21.46 15.80 -13.09
CA TRP A 278 -20.02 15.94 -12.97
C TRP A 278 -19.58 17.20 -13.70
N ASP A 279 -18.46 17.76 -13.26
CA ASP A 279 -17.92 19.00 -13.79
C ASP A 279 -16.48 18.72 -14.27
N ILE A 280 -16.33 18.36 -15.55
CA ILE A 280 -15.06 17.89 -16.12
C ILE A 280 -14.79 18.67 -17.40
N ASN A 281 -13.58 19.24 -17.51
CA ASN A 281 -13.12 19.84 -18.75
C ASN A 281 -12.57 18.73 -19.66
N ARG A 282 -13.24 18.51 -20.80
CA ARG A 282 -12.89 17.45 -21.77
C ARG A 282 -11.45 17.58 -22.27
N ARG A 283 -10.99 18.80 -22.56
CA ARG A 283 -9.63 19.05 -23.04
C ARG A 283 -8.60 18.65 -21.98
N ARG A 284 -8.80 19.06 -20.72
CA ARG A 284 -7.91 18.67 -19.60
C ARG A 284 -7.92 17.16 -19.34
N LEU A 285 -9.07 16.50 -19.52
CA LEU A 285 -9.17 15.04 -19.40
C LEU A 285 -8.31 14.34 -20.45
N VAL A 286 -8.43 14.75 -21.72
CA VAL A 286 -7.61 14.21 -22.82
C VAL A 286 -6.14 14.52 -22.59
N GLU A 287 -5.79 15.76 -22.22
CA GLU A 287 -4.41 16.14 -21.87
C GLU A 287 -3.83 15.24 -20.77
N SER A 288 -4.60 14.92 -19.73
CA SER A 288 -4.15 14.04 -18.65
C SER A 288 -3.93 12.59 -19.11
N GLY A 289 -4.78 12.09 -20.01
CA GLY A 289 -4.61 10.76 -20.61
C GLY A 289 -3.40 10.70 -21.54
N VAL A 290 -3.22 11.71 -22.40
CA VAL A 290 -2.05 11.81 -23.30
C VAL A 290 -0.76 11.95 -22.51
N ALA A 291 -0.73 12.77 -21.46
CA ALA A 291 0.44 12.91 -20.59
C ALA A 291 0.77 11.58 -19.88
N ALA A 292 -0.24 10.82 -19.45
CA ALA A 292 -0.04 9.50 -18.86
C ALA A 292 0.51 8.49 -19.87
N LEU A 293 0.00 8.47 -21.10
CA LEU A 293 0.52 7.63 -22.19
C LEU A 293 1.96 8.02 -22.56
N ALA A 294 2.26 9.32 -22.67
CA ALA A 294 3.60 9.82 -22.97
C ALA A 294 4.59 9.54 -21.83
N GLY A 295 4.13 9.55 -20.58
CA GLY A 295 4.92 9.21 -19.40
C GLY A 295 5.03 7.70 -19.14
N TYR A 296 4.20 6.87 -19.77
CA TYR A 296 4.20 5.41 -19.58
C TYR A 296 5.57 4.76 -19.83
N PRO A 297 6.32 5.11 -20.90
CA PRO A 297 7.68 4.63 -21.09
C PRO A 297 8.59 4.95 -19.91
N LEU A 298 8.45 6.08 -19.21
CA LEU A 298 9.29 6.39 -18.03
C LEU A 298 9.00 5.45 -16.86
N TRP A 299 7.74 5.05 -16.69
CA TRP A 299 7.37 4.05 -15.69
C TRP A 299 7.96 2.68 -16.07
N LYS A 300 7.84 2.26 -17.34
CA LYS A 300 8.33 0.97 -17.84
C LYS A 300 9.83 0.91 -18.12
N SER A 301 10.49 2.03 -18.37
CA SER A 301 11.94 2.13 -18.63
C SER A 301 12.77 1.88 -17.38
N SER A 302 12.11 1.55 -16.27
CA SER A 302 12.77 1.02 -15.09
C SER A 302 13.52 -0.27 -15.47
N LEU A 303 14.81 -0.28 -15.16
CA LEU A 303 15.84 -1.30 -15.43
C LEU A 303 15.56 -2.71 -14.85
N SER A 304 14.30 -3.03 -14.56
CA SER A 304 13.81 -4.36 -14.14
C SER A 304 12.86 -5.00 -15.16
N ALA A 305 12.66 -4.38 -16.33
CA ALA A 305 11.88 -4.91 -17.44
C ALA A 305 12.60 -6.12 -18.08
N GLU A 306 12.41 -7.31 -17.49
CA GLU A 306 12.67 -8.69 -17.99
C GLU A 306 14.07 -9.04 -18.54
N SER A 307 14.87 -8.05 -18.94
CA SER A 307 16.11 -8.15 -19.70
C SER A 307 17.34 -8.20 -18.79
N ARG A 308 17.28 -7.59 -17.59
CA ARG A 308 18.33 -7.70 -16.57
C ARG A 308 17.71 -7.78 -15.17
N PRO A 309 17.72 -8.95 -14.52
CA PRO A 309 17.32 -9.08 -13.12
C PRO A 309 18.25 -8.25 -12.23
N ALA A 310 17.68 -7.34 -11.44
CA ALA A 310 18.44 -6.59 -10.46
C ALA A 310 18.83 -7.51 -9.29
N PRO A 311 20.13 -7.59 -8.90
CA PRO A 311 20.59 -8.51 -7.86
C PRO A 311 19.91 -8.30 -6.50
N SER A 312 19.56 -7.07 -6.17
CA SER A 312 18.95 -6.66 -4.89
C SER A 312 17.42 -6.78 -4.87
N VAL A 313 16.77 -7.04 -6.01
CA VAL A 313 15.30 -7.15 -6.09
C VAL A 313 14.87 -8.57 -5.74
N ILE A 314 14.96 -8.88 -4.46
CA ILE A 314 14.55 -10.16 -3.88
C ILE A 314 13.15 -9.96 -3.31
N ARG A 315 12.18 -10.72 -3.79
CA ARG A 315 10.76 -10.59 -3.41
C ARG A 315 10.37 -11.60 -2.33
N PRO A 316 9.32 -11.33 -1.53
CA PRO A 316 8.79 -12.27 -0.56
C PRO A 316 8.43 -13.64 -1.17
N PRO A 317 8.42 -14.72 -0.37
CA PRO A 317 8.02 -16.05 -0.84
C PRO A 317 6.58 -16.02 -1.35
N GLY A 318 6.33 -16.68 -2.48
CA GLY A 318 5.03 -16.73 -3.13
C GLY A 318 4.72 -15.53 -4.03
N SER A 319 5.63 -14.56 -4.17
CA SER A 319 5.52 -13.51 -5.18
C SER A 319 5.43 -14.06 -6.59
N LEU A 320 4.58 -13.43 -7.40
CA LEU A 320 4.46 -13.71 -8.83
C LEU A 320 5.74 -13.31 -9.60
N PRO A 321 5.89 -13.74 -10.87
CA PRO A 321 6.89 -13.18 -11.77
C PRO A 321 6.85 -11.64 -11.75
N GLU A 322 7.99 -10.98 -11.94
CA GLU A 322 8.15 -9.53 -11.66
C GLU A 322 7.09 -8.67 -12.36
N SER A 323 6.84 -8.88 -13.65
CA SER A 323 5.83 -8.14 -14.42
C SER A 323 4.42 -8.33 -13.85
N ALA A 324 4.02 -9.58 -13.58
CA ALA A 324 2.72 -9.89 -12.97
C ALA A 324 2.60 -9.41 -11.51
N PHE A 325 3.71 -9.37 -10.77
CA PHE A 325 3.78 -8.83 -9.41
C PHE A 325 3.56 -7.31 -9.42
N LEU A 326 4.26 -6.58 -10.28
CA LEU A 326 4.14 -5.12 -10.41
C LEU A 326 2.75 -4.71 -10.92
N ALA A 327 2.13 -5.52 -11.79
CA ALA A 327 0.76 -5.32 -12.25
C ALA A 327 -0.30 -5.51 -11.16
N ARG A 328 0.03 -6.10 -10.00
CA ARG A 328 -0.92 -6.42 -8.92
C ARG A 328 -0.58 -5.80 -7.56
N CYS A 329 0.66 -5.37 -7.33
CA CYS A 329 1.08 -4.87 -6.01
C CYS A 329 0.55 -3.45 -5.75
N LEU A 330 -0.26 -3.27 -4.71
CA LEU A 330 -0.79 -1.96 -4.32
C LEU A 330 0.19 -1.09 -3.53
N LYS A 331 1.37 -1.59 -3.19
CA LYS A 331 2.35 -0.82 -2.39
C LYS A 331 1.76 -0.40 -1.02
N CYS A 332 0.88 -1.22 -0.46
CA CYS A 332 0.13 -0.89 0.77
C CYS A 332 0.91 -1.13 2.07
N GLY A 333 2.06 -1.80 2.02
CA GLY A 333 2.89 -2.08 3.21
C GLY A 333 2.35 -3.16 4.17
N ALA A 334 1.20 -3.78 3.90
CA ALA A 334 0.63 -4.80 4.79
C ALA A 334 1.58 -6.01 5.02
N CYS A 335 2.29 -6.44 3.99
CA CYS A 335 3.29 -7.50 4.09
C CYS A 335 4.52 -7.11 4.94
N MET A 336 4.87 -5.82 4.97
CA MET A 336 5.97 -5.30 5.80
C MET A 336 5.54 -5.26 7.26
N ARG A 337 4.30 -4.83 7.54
CA ARG A 337 3.71 -4.79 8.89
C ARG A 337 3.69 -6.16 9.56
N VAL A 338 3.37 -7.21 8.82
CA VAL A 338 3.23 -8.58 9.35
C VAL A 338 4.57 -9.33 9.49
N CYS A 339 5.65 -8.77 8.94
CA CYS A 339 6.93 -9.46 8.87
C CYS A 339 7.61 -9.51 10.25
N PRO A 340 7.80 -10.71 10.86
CA PRO A 340 8.37 -10.82 12.22
C PRO A 340 9.83 -10.37 12.30
N THR A 341 10.59 -10.62 11.23
CA THR A 341 12.02 -10.30 11.14
C THR A 341 12.30 -8.95 10.51
N GLN A 342 11.27 -8.23 10.05
CA GLN A 342 11.38 -6.91 9.41
C GLN A 342 12.31 -6.86 8.20
N VAL A 343 12.58 -8.01 7.58
CA VAL A 343 13.42 -8.10 6.37
C VAL A 343 12.78 -7.40 5.17
N LEU A 344 11.45 -7.29 5.16
CA LEU A 344 10.71 -6.65 4.07
C LEU A 344 10.75 -5.13 4.20
N GLN A 345 11.32 -4.49 3.18
CA GLN A 345 11.53 -3.06 3.10
C GLN A 345 10.83 -2.49 1.86
N PRO A 346 10.36 -1.23 1.90
CA PRO A 346 9.85 -0.57 0.71
C PRO A 346 11.02 -0.25 -0.22
N ALA A 347 10.98 -0.76 -1.45
CA ALA A 347 11.93 -0.39 -2.48
C ALA A 347 11.87 1.12 -2.76
N MET A 348 13.02 1.71 -3.03
CA MET A 348 13.16 3.06 -3.53
C MET A 348 13.27 3.00 -5.06
N LEU A 349 14.49 2.80 -5.57
CA LEU A 349 14.77 2.73 -7.00
C LEU A 349 15.38 1.39 -7.44
N GLU A 350 15.53 0.43 -6.54
CA GLU A 350 16.13 -0.88 -6.80
C GLU A 350 15.34 -1.68 -7.85
N SER A 351 14.01 -1.57 -7.81
CA SER A 351 13.09 -2.12 -8.83
C SER A 351 12.60 -1.08 -9.83
N GLY A 352 13.34 0.04 -9.92
CA GLY A 352 13.04 1.23 -10.69
C GLY A 352 11.72 1.93 -10.30
N LEU A 353 11.28 2.88 -11.12
CA LEU A 353 10.13 3.76 -10.83
C LEU A 353 8.81 2.99 -10.70
N GLU A 354 8.57 1.99 -11.55
CA GLU A 354 7.37 1.16 -11.47
C GLU A 354 7.28 0.44 -10.11
N GLY A 355 8.42 -0.04 -9.60
CA GLY A 355 8.56 -0.76 -8.35
C GLY A 355 8.69 0.11 -7.09
N LEU A 356 8.58 1.44 -7.18
CA LEU A 356 8.65 2.31 -6.00
C LEU A 356 7.68 1.86 -4.89
N TRP A 357 8.22 1.69 -3.68
CA TRP A 357 7.56 1.22 -2.45
C TRP A 357 6.99 -0.20 -2.47
N THR A 358 7.35 -1.00 -3.46
CA THR A 358 7.07 -2.44 -3.46
C THR A 358 7.98 -3.16 -2.46
N PRO A 359 7.57 -4.29 -1.87
CA PRO A 359 8.39 -5.01 -0.88
C PRO A 359 9.60 -5.70 -1.50
N ILE A 360 10.79 -5.44 -0.94
CA ILE A 360 12.06 -6.15 -1.22
C ILE A 360 12.67 -6.66 0.09
N LEU A 361 13.50 -7.71 0.03
CA LEU A 361 14.20 -8.24 1.19
C LEU A 361 15.56 -7.56 1.34
N VAL A 362 15.83 -7.00 2.51
CA VAL A 362 17.13 -6.38 2.86
C VAL A 362 17.74 -7.14 4.03
N TYR A 363 18.69 -8.03 3.73
CA TYR A 363 19.15 -9.04 4.69
C TYR A 363 20.02 -8.53 5.84
N ARG A 364 20.57 -7.31 5.73
CA ARG A 364 21.24 -6.68 6.88
C ARG A 364 20.28 -6.20 7.96
N LEU A 365 19.00 -6.01 7.65
CA LEU A 365 17.97 -5.64 8.64
C LEU A 365 17.26 -6.86 9.23
N GLY A 366 17.12 -7.95 8.47
CA GLY A 366 16.47 -9.18 8.94
C GLY A 366 16.69 -10.35 7.98
N TYR A 367 15.95 -11.44 8.13
CA TYR A 367 16.02 -12.58 7.20
C TYR A 367 14.63 -13.18 6.95
N CYS A 368 14.47 -13.97 5.89
CA CYS A 368 13.21 -14.66 5.65
C CYS A 368 13.12 -15.90 6.54
N GLU A 369 12.30 -15.84 7.59
CA GLU A 369 12.11 -16.97 8.52
C GLU A 369 11.63 -18.23 7.79
N HIS A 370 12.27 -19.38 8.03
CA HIS A 370 12.14 -20.59 7.20
C HIS A 370 10.68 -21.08 7.11
N HIS A 371 9.98 -21.14 8.23
CA HIS A 371 8.60 -21.64 8.30
C HIS A 371 7.50 -20.56 8.19
N CYS A 372 7.84 -19.30 7.91
CA CYS A 372 6.87 -18.20 7.89
C CYS A 372 6.22 -17.97 6.51
N VAL A 373 4.89 -17.86 6.45
CA VAL A 373 4.12 -17.59 5.20
C VAL A 373 3.18 -16.38 5.28
N LEU A 374 3.33 -15.53 6.30
CA LEU A 374 2.33 -14.49 6.64
C LEU A 374 2.16 -13.41 5.56
N CYS A 375 3.21 -13.07 4.81
CA CYS A 375 3.15 -12.03 3.77
C CYS A 375 2.10 -12.34 2.68
N GLY A 376 1.93 -13.61 2.31
CA GLY A 376 0.90 -14.05 1.36
C GLY A 376 -0.51 -14.06 1.97
N GLN A 377 -0.63 -14.21 3.30
CA GLN A 377 -1.92 -14.22 3.99
C GLN A 377 -2.55 -12.82 4.03
N VAL A 378 -1.73 -11.77 4.14
CA VAL A 378 -2.18 -10.37 4.23
C VAL A 378 -2.25 -9.64 2.88
N CYS A 379 -1.83 -10.27 1.78
CA CYS A 379 -1.84 -9.65 0.46
C CYS A 379 -3.27 -9.57 -0.11
N PRO A 380 -3.85 -8.37 -0.33
CA PRO A 380 -5.24 -8.23 -0.77
C PRO A 380 -5.45 -8.53 -2.27
N THR A 381 -4.40 -8.42 -3.08
CA THR A 381 -4.48 -8.55 -4.55
C THR A 381 -3.93 -9.86 -5.09
N GLY A 382 -3.36 -10.71 -4.23
CA GLY A 382 -2.67 -11.92 -4.66
C GLY A 382 -1.37 -11.66 -5.44
N ALA A 383 -0.79 -10.45 -5.36
CA ALA A 383 0.56 -10.19 -5.86
C ALA A 383 1.60 -11.12 -5.18
N ILE A 384 1.38 -11.41 -3.90
CA ILE A 384 2.01 -12.50 -3.16
C ILE A 384 0.94 -13.57 -2.97
N ARG A 385 1.16 -14.75 -3.54
CA ARG A 385 0.21 -15.86 -3.43
C ARG A 385 0.11 -16.34 -1.98
N ARG A 386 -1.07 -16.80 -1.60
CA ARG A 386 -1.25 -17.59 -0.38
C ARG A 386 -0.58 -18.94 -0.58
N ILE A 387 0.51 -19.19 0.15
CA ILE A 387 1.28 -20.43 0.12
C ILE A 387 1.22 -21.12 1.49
N GLY A 388 1.28 -22.45 1.49
CA GLY A 388 1.46 -23.22 2.72
C GLY A 388 2.92 -23.31 3.14
N VAL A 389 3.17 -23.65 4.40
CA VAL A 389 4.53 -23.87 4.92
C VAL A 389 5.23 -25.00 4.15
N GLY A 390 4.53 -26.10 3.88
CA GLY A 390 5.05 -27.22 3.08
C GLY A 390 5.44 -26.82 1.66
N GLU A 391 4.68 -25.94 1.00
CA GLU A 391 5.06 -25.39 -0.32
C GLU A 391 6.32 -24.53 -0.23
N LYS A 392 6.43 -23.71 0.83
CA LYS A 392 7.59 -22.84 1.00
C LYS A 392 8.89 -23.63 1.17
N ILE A 393 8.86 -24.68 2.01
CA ILE A 393 10.07 -25.43 2.39
C ILE A 393 10.29 -26.70 1.57
N GLY A 394 9.34 -27.10 0.71
CA GLY A 394 9.50 -28.25 -0.18
C GLY A 394 9.15 -29.60 0.46
N ILE A 395 8.05 -29.69 1.22
CA ILE A 395 7.52 -30.97 1.73
C ILE A 395 6.53 -31.57 0.74
N LYS A 396 6.57 -32.91 0.58
CA LYS A 396 5.64 -33.68 -0.25
C LYS A 396 4.17 -33.25 -0.02
N PRO A 397 3.38 -33.05 -1.09
CA PRO A 397 3.64 -33.46 -2.49
C PRO A 397 4.48 -32.48 -3.31
N LYS A 398 4.85 -31.31 -2.76
CA LYS A 398 5.69 -30.32 -3.47
C LYS A 398 7.15 -30.53 -3.09
N GLU A 399 7.92 -31.21 -3.95
CA GLU A 399 9.31 -31.60 -3.63
C GLU A 399 10.31 -30.43 -3.63
N LYS A 400 10.03 -29.34 -4.35
CA LYS A 400 10.98 -28.23 -4.49
C LYS A 400 10.58 -27.03 -3.62
N PRO A 401 11.46 -26.53 -2.74
CA PRO A 401 11.20 -25.32 -1.96
C PRO A 401 11.08 -24.10 -2.86
N ILE A 402 10.37 -23.08 -2.38
CA ILE A 402 10.39 -21.75 -3.00
C ILE A 402 11.75 -21.10 -2.69
N ARG A 403 12.58 -20.97 -3.73
CA ARG A 403 13.85 -20.25 -3.68
C ARG A 403 13.59 -18.76 -3.91
N LEU A 404 14.14 -17.92 -3.04
CA LEU A 404 14.08 -16.45 -3.17
C LEU A 404 15.27 -15.89 -3.94
N GLY A 405 16.35 -16.66 -4.01
CA GLY A 405 17.64 -16.25 -4.54
C GLY A 405 18.74 -17.22 -4.12
N THR A 406 20.00 -16.81 -4.29
CA THR A 406 21.17 -17.65 -3.97
C THR A 406 22.24 -16.85 -3.24
N ALA A 407 22.88 -17.47 -2.25
CA ALA A 407 23.97 -16.89 -1.49
C ALA A 407 25.34 -17.11 -2.15
N PHE A 408 26.22 -16.10 -2.08
CA PHE A 408 27.59 -16.14 -2.60
C PHE A 408 28.57 -15.56 -1.59
N PHE A 409 29.76 -16.17 -1.51
CA PHE A 409 30.86 -15.67 -0.68
C PHE A 409 31.73 -14.67 -1.43
N ASP A 410 32.01 -13.55 -0.78
CA ASP A 410 33.12 -12.66 -1.08
C ASP A 410 34.36 -13.15 -0.31
N ARG A 411 35.24 -13.88 -1.00
CA ARG A 411 36.43 -14.49 -0.39
C ARG A 411 37.42 -13.45 0.16
N GLY A 412 37.39 -12.22 -0.34
CA GLY A 412 38.22 -11.12 0.17
C GLY A 412 37.73 -10.55 1.50
N ARG A 413 36.49 -10.85 1.91
CA ARG A 413 35.88 -10.39 3.17
C ARG A 413 35.65 -11.53 4.16
N CYS A 414 35.55 -12.75 3.68
CA CYS A 414 35.25 -13.91 4.50
C CYS A 414 36.43 -14.23 5.44
N LEU A 415 36.18 -14.23 6.75
CA LEU A 415 37.22 -14.36 7.79
C LEU A 415 38.12 -15.60 7.62
N PRO A 416 37.59 -16.82 7.34
CA PRO A 416 38.43 -18.00 7.10
C PRO A 416 39.20 -17.97 5.78
N TRP A 417 38.75 -17.15 4.81
CA TRP A 417 39.41 -17.03 3.51
C TRP A 417 40.49 -15.95 3.52
N SER A 418 40.17 -14.73 3.97
CA SER A 418 41.04 -13.57 3.86
C SER A 418 41.91 -13.30 5.09
N MET A 419 41.44 -13.64 6.28
CA MET A 419 42.08 -13.22 7.55
C MET A 419 42.61 -14.40 8.37
N GLN A 420 42.55 -15.63 7.84
CA GLN A 420 42.92 -16.86 8.56
C GLN A 420 42.26 -16.94 9.96
N THR A 421 41.05 -16.42 10.10
CA THR A 421 40.32 -16.39 11.37
C THR A 421 39.19 -17.44 11.34
N PRO A 422 39.12 -18.37 12.31
CA PRO A 422 38.08 -19.39 12.36
C PRO A 422 36.68 -18.76 12.48
N CYS A 423 35.75 -19.15 11.60
CA CYS A 423 34.36 -18.72 11.64
C CYS A 423 33.45 -19.71 10.90
N ILE A 424 32.36 -20.14 11.53
CA ILE A 424 31.38 -21.08 10.94
C ILE A 424 29.93 -20.62 11.03
N VAL A 425 29.69 -19.37 11.44
CA VAL A 425 28.34 -18.81 11.72
C VAL A 425 27.35 -19.04 10.57
N CYS A 426 27.80 -18.88 9.33
CA CYS A 426 26.93 -19.07 8.17
C CYS A 426 26.43 -20.52 7.99
N GLU A 427 27.26 -21.51 8.34
CA GLU A 427 26.89 -22.92 8.31
C GLU A 427 25.97 -23.25 9.49
N GLU A 428 26.30 -22.77 10.69
CA GLU A 428 25.52 -23.02 11.91
C GLU A 428 24.08 -22.51 11.77
N MET A 429 23.93 -21.31 11.21
CA MET A 429 22.63 -20.66 11.04
C MET A 429 21.85 -21.13 9.81
N CYS A 430 22.42 -21.98 8.95
CA CYS A 430 21.74 -22.46 7.74
C CYS A 430 20.55 -23.38 8.12
N PRO A 431 19.29 -23.00 7.79
CA PRO A 431 18.12 -23.70 8.30
C PRO A 431 17.71 -24.90 7.43
N THR A 432 18.31 -25.09 6.26
CA THR A 432 17.94 -26.18 5.36
C THR A 432 18.47 -27.52 5.88
N SER A 433 17.74 -28.60 5.62
CA SER A 433 18.19 -29.96 5.93
C SER A 433 18.06 -30.84 4.68
N PRO A 434 19.18 -31.29 4.08
CA PRO A 434 20.57 -30.97 4.42
C PRO A 434 20.93 -29.48 4.29
N LYS A 435 21.97 -29.03 4.98
CA LYS A 435 22.45 -27.64 4.93
C LYS A 435 22.95 -27.27 3.53
N ALA A 436 22.67 -26.04 3.13
CA ALA A 436 23.12 -25.46 1.88
C ALA A 436 24.55 -24.91 1.96
N ILE A 437 25.12 -24.81 3.15
CA ILE A 437 26.48 -24.34 3.37
C ILE A 437 27.26 -25.48 3.98
N TRP A 438 28.43 -25.79 3.43
CA TRP A 438 29.36 -26.79 3.91
C TRP A 438 30.77 -26.18 4.01
N TYR A 439 31.72 -26.90 4.61
CA TYR A 439 33.08 -26.41 4.75
C TYR A 439 34.13 -27.45 4.39
N GLU A 440 35.25 -26.96 3.87
CA GLU A 440 36.49 -27.70 3.71
C GLU A 440 37.44 -27.33 4.85
N THR A 441 38.03 -28.34 5.50
CA THR A 441 39.00 -28.11 6.59
C THR A 441 40.40 -27.99 5.99
N VAL A 442 41.07 -26.87 6.24
CA VAL A 442 42.41 -26.58 5.71
C VAL A 442 43.32 -26.07 6.83
N THR A 443 44.48 -26.68 6.99
CA THR A 443 45.53 -26.18 7.90
C THR A 443 46.44 -25.21 7.14
N ARG A 444 46.67 -24.03 7.71
CA ARG A 444 47.60 -23.03 7.16
C ARG A 444 48.57 -22.57 8.23
N LYS A 445 49.81 -22.34 7.84
CA LYS A 445 50.78 -21.63 8.67
C LYS A 445 50.41 -20.15 8.73
N HIS A 446 50.32 -19.60 9.93
CA HIS A 446 50.12 -18.18 10.15
C HIS A 446 51.43 -17.43 9.85
N ARG A 447 51.34 -16.17 9.42
CA ARG A 447 52.50 -15.37 9.05
C ARG A 447 53.48 -15.17 10.22
N GLU A 448 52.96 -15.11 11.43
CA GLU A 448 53.73 -14.90 12.67
C GLU A 448 54.21 -16.21 13.33
N GLY A 449 54.06 -17.34 12.63
CA GLY A 449 54.32 -18.67 13.18
C GLY A 449 53.06 -19.30 13.81
N GLY A 450 53.07 -20.63 13.93
CA GLY A 450 51.90 -21.42 14.36
C GLY A 450 51.04 -21.92 13.20
N GLU A 451 50.34 -23.03 13.43
CA GLU A 451 49.37 -23.61 12.48
C GLU A 451 47.95 -23.30 12.94
N VAL A 452 47.12 -22.84 12.01
CA VAL A 452 45.70 -22.59 12.25
C VAL A 452 44.88 -23.49 11.34
N THR A 453 43.99 -24.26 11.96
CA THR A 453 43.00 -25.07 11.24
C THR A 453 41.77 -24.21 10.94
N LEU A 454 41.47 -24.06 9.65
CA LEU A 454 40.38 -23.22 9.15
C LEU A 454 39.30 -24.08 8.51
N LYS A 455 38.04 -23.74 8.78
CA LYS A 455 36.88 -24.29 8.06
C LYS A 455 36.45 -23.28 7.01
N ARG A 456 36.82 -23.51 5.74
CA ARG A 456 36.51 -22.62 4.62
C ARG A 456 35.13 -22.94 4.07
N PRO A 457 34.17 -22.00 4.12
CA PRO A 457 32.79 -22.30 3.75
C PRO A 457 32.55 -22.18 2.23
N PHE A 458 31.60 -22.98 1.74
CA PHE A 458 31.10 -23.02 0.37
C PHE A 458 29.57 -23.12 0.38
N VAL A 459 28.91 -22.60 -0.66
CA VAL A 459 27.46 -22.69 -0.84
C VAL A 459 27.15 -23.75 -1.90
N GLU A 460 26.25 -24.67 -1.58
CA GLU A 460 25.60 -25.59 -2.50
C GLU A 460 24.36 -24.90 -3.11
N PRO A 461 24.42 -24.43 -4.37
CA PRO A 461 23.35 -23.58 -4.93
C PRO A 461 21.99 -24.29 -5.00
N ASP A 462 21.98 -25.61 -5.18
CA ASP A 462 20.74 -26.38 -5.28
C ASP A 462 20.00 -26.59 -3.96
N ARG A 463 20.69 -26.39 -2.85
CA ARG A 463 20.08 -26.44 -1.51
C ARG A 463 19.77 -25.05 -0.99
N CYS A 464 20.39 -24.01 -1.54
CA CYS A 464 20.17 -22.64 -1.13
C CYS A 464 18.75 -22.18 -1.48
N ILE A 465 17.98 -21.77 -0.47
CA ILE A 465 16.66 -21.17 -0.65
C ILE A 465 16.70 -19.63 -0.69
N GLY A 466 17.87 -19.04 -0.49
CA GLY A 466 18.06 -17.59 -0.49
C GLY A 466 17.35 -16.87 0.67
N CYS A 467 17.23 -17.48 1.85
CA CYS A 467 16.54 -16.85 3.01
C CYS A 467 17.33 -15.70 3.66
N GLY A 468 18.63 -15.59 3.40
CA GLY A 468 19.51 -14.50 3.84
C GLY A 468 19.88 -14.48 5.32
N ILE A 469 19.58 -15.53 6.09
CA ILE A 469 20.01 -15.60 7.50
C ILE A 469 21.55 -15.59 7.64
N CYS A 470 22.26 -16.21 6.69
CA CYS A 470 23.72 -16.21 6.66
C CYS A 470 24.30 -14.80 6.41
N GLU A 471 23.64 -13.98 5.59
CA GLU A 471 24.03 -12.58 5.34
C GLU A 471 23.73 -11.70 6.56
N ASN A 472 22.57 -11.90 7.19
CA ASN A 472 22.16 -11.18 8.39
C ASN A 472 23.11 -11.42 9.56
N LYS A 473 23.48 -12.69 9.79
CA LYS A 473 24.31 -13.12 10.92
C LYS A 473 25.81 -13.08 10.64
N CYS A 474 26.22 -12.69 9.43
CA CYS A 474 27.62 -12.53 9.11
C CYS A 474 28.27 -11.52 10.07
N PRO A 475 29.35 -11.89 10.78
CA PRO A 475 29.99 -11.02 11.77
C PRO A 475 30.75 -9.85 11.15
N VAL A 476 30.98 -9.87 9.83
CA VAL A 476 31.56 -8.73 9.11
C VAL A 476 30.56 -7.57 9.13
N PRO A 477 30.91 -6.42 9.75
CA PRO A 477 29.93 -5.40 10.13
C PRO A 477 29.40 -4.59 8.95
N ASP A 478 30.24 -4.27 7.96
CA ASP A 478 29.90 -3.44 6.80
C ASP A 478 29.16 -4.27 5.72
N LEU A 479 29.76 -4.51 4.54
CA LEU A 479 29.22 -5.46 3.58
C LEU A 479 29.59 -6.88 4.02
N ALA A 480 28.56 -7.68 4.30
CA ALA A 480 28.70 -9.06 4.68
C ALA A 480 29.56 -9.86 3.68
N ALA A 481 30.36 -10.78 4.22
CA ALA A 481 31.18 -11.67 3.41
C ALA A 481 30.37 -12.74 2.65
N ILE A 482 29.11 -12.97 3.03
CA ILE A 482 28.17 -13.79 2.29
C ILE A 482 26.95 -12.93 1.99
N ARG A 483 26.54 -12.89 0.72
CA ARG A 483 25.42 -12.06 0.24
C ARG A 483 24.48 -12.87 -0.63
N VAL A 484 23.19 -12.64 -0.50
CA VAL A 484 22.16 -13.25 -1.34
C VAL A 484 21.81 -12.30 -2.48
N THR A 485 21.68 -12.86 -3.68
CA THR A 485 21.18 -12.15 -4.85
C THR A 485 19.94 -12.85 -5.41
N SER A 486 19.15 -12.16 -6.23
CA SER A 486 17.90 -12.67 -6.81
C SER A 486 18.07 -13.88 -7.75
N VAL A 487 19.29 -14.19 -8.19
CA VAL A 487 19.55 -15.29 -9.12
C VAL A 487 19.16 -16.64 -8.52
N GLY A 488 18.53 -17.50 -9.33
CA GLY A 488 18.05 -18.82 -8.92
C GLY A 488 16.66 -18.81 -8.27
N GLU A 489 15.99 -17.66 -8.17
CA GLU A 489 14.65 -17.55 -7.59
C GLU A 489 13.59 -18.40 -8.32
N SER A 490 12.61 -18.93 -7.60
CA SER A 490 11.57 -19.80 -8.18
C SER A 490 10.60 -19.05 -9.10
N ARG A 491 10.45 -17.73 -8.93
CA ARG A 491 9.45 -16.92 -9.65
C ARG A 491 9.89 -16.49 -11.06
N SER A 492 11.18 -16.66 -11.40
CA SER A 492 11.73 -16.28 -12.69
C SER A 492 12.34 -17.50 -13.37
N GLU A 493 11.95 -17.74 -14.63
CA GLU A 493 12.54 -18.80 -15.44
C GLU A 493 13.86 -18.37 -16.08
N THR A 494 14.05 -17.07 -16.29
CA THR A 494 15.22 -16.49 -16.94
C THR A 494 16.35 -16.14 -15.98
N ASN A 495 16.03 -15.84 -14.72
CA ASN A 495 17.03 -15.48 -13.70
C ASN A 495 17.62 -16.74 -13.02
N ARG A 496 18.32 -17.58 -13.79
CA ARG A 496 18.94 -18.85 -13.32
C ARG A 496 20.47 -18.76 -13.37
N MET A 497 21.15 -19.44 -12.45
CA MET A 497 22.62 -19.49 -12.41
C MET A 497 23.24 -20.28 -13.55
N ILE A 498 22.59 -21.38 -13.93
CA ILE A 498 23.00 -22.23 -15.05
C ILE A 498 21.85 -22.13 -16.06
N LEU A 499 22.13 -21.61 -17.25
CA LEU A 499 21.22 -21.72 -18.38
C LEU A 499 21.05 -23.21 -18.66
N LYS A 500 19.84 -23.74 -18.46
CA LYS A 500 19.53 -25.06 -19.01
C LYS A 500 19.61 -24.89 -20.52
N ASN A 501 20.64 -25.45 -21.14
CA ASN A 501 20.67 -25.60 -22.59
C ASN A 501 19.38 -26.32 -22.97
N GLY A 502 18.54 -25.63 -23.74
CA GLY A 502 17.30 -26.18 -24.31
C GLY A 502 17.60 -27.29 -25.28
#